data_AF-X0WPK9-F1
#
_entry.id   AF-X0WPK9-F1
#
_cell.length_a   1.000
_cell.length_b   1.000
_cell.length_c   1.000
_cell.angle_alpha   90.00
_cell.angle_beta   90.00
_cell.angle_gamma   90.00
#
_symmetry.space_group_name_H-M   'P 1'
#
loop_
_entity.id
_entity.type
_entity.pdbx_description
1 polymer ?
#
loop_
_entity_poly.entity_id
_entity_poly.type
_entity_poly.pdbx_seq_one_letter_code
_entity_poly.pdbx_strand_id
1 'polypeptide(L)'
;VPERVVVVFDEAYCEYVEDEEYADTRKYVEEGRNVVIIRTFSKLYGLGGLRVGYGVGSKELVEYLRRALSAFHVGSLNLIGAAASLDDDEHILRSREHNSREKQFLYEQFDRLDVAYLPSQCNFVLLVELGRDVQALWEALVRHGLVVTPARGFGVPDAVRISLGTREENERLVEALQQVLAELPEA
;
A
#
# COMPACT_ATOMS: atom_id res chain seq x y z
N VAL A 1 10.09 23.61 6.87
CA VAL A 1 9.52 23.88 5.53
C VAL A 1 9.07 25.33 5.50
N PRO A 2 9.40 26.13 4.46
CA PRO A 2 8.96 27.53 4.38
C PRO A 2 7.43 27.65 4.41
N GLU A 3 6.89 28.72 5.02
CA GLU A 3 5.43 28.89 5.19
C GLU A 3 4.67 28.86 3.87
N ARG A 4 5.22 29.36 2.77
CA ARG A 4 4.55 29.33 1.45
C ARG A 4 4.35 27.93 0.84
N VAL A 5 4.90 26.88 1.45
CA VAL A 5 4.86 25.51 0.92
C VAL A 5 3.83 24.70 1.69
N VAL A 6 2.89 24.10 0.97
CA VAL A 6 1.96 23.11 1.53
C VAL A 6 2.62 21.73 1.46
N VAL A 7 2.65 21.03 2.60
CA VAL A 7 3.12 19.64 2.69
C VAL A 7 1.93 18.70 2.69
N VAL A 8 1.98 17.66 1.86
CA VAL A 8 0.95 16.62 1.81
C VAL A 8 1.51 15.33 2.39
N PHE A 9 0.89 14.82 3.45
CA PHE A 9 1.16 13.49 3.98
C PHE A 9 0.17 12.50 3.39
N ASP A 10 0.64 11.61 2.52
CA ASP A 10 -0.14 10.48 2.04
C ASP A 10 -0.05 9.31 3.02
N GLU A 11 -1.11 9.14 3.82
CA GLU A 11 -1.22 8.13 4.86
C GLU A 11 -2.07 6.93 4.40
N ALA A 12 -2.06 6.61 3.10
CA ALA A 12 -2.88 5.53 2.54
C ALA A 12 -2.70 4.14 3.21
N TYR A 13 -1.59 3.92 3.92
CA TYR A 13 -1.27 2.67 4.61
C TYR A 13 -1.13 2.82 6.12
N CYS A 14 -1.50 3.96 6.71
CA CYS A 14 -1.20 4.24 8.13
C CYS A 14 -1.78 3.21 9.10
N GLU A 15 -2.88 2.55 8.72
CA GLU A 15 -3.54 1.55 9.56
C GLU A 15 -2.78 0.22 9.63
N TYR A 16 -1.82 -0.01 8.72
CA TYR A 16 -0.93 -1.19 8.73
C TYR A 16 0.38 -0.98 9.48
N VAL A 17 0.68 0.24 9.90
CA VAL A 17 1.96 0.57 10.53
C VAL A 17 2.03 -0.04 11.93
N GLU A 18 3.12 -0.74 12.21
CA GLU A 18 3.45 -1.36 13.50
C GLU A 18 4.65 -0.68 14.18
N ASP A 19 5.37 0.18 13.45
CA ASP A 19 6.53 0.91 13.96
C ASP A 19 6.10 2.01 14.94
N GLU A 20 6.61 1.95 16.17
CA GLU A 20 6.34 2.93 17.22
C GLU A 20 6.95 4.31 16.92
N GLU A 21 7.96 4.38 16.04
CA GLU A 21 8.57 5.64 15.61
C GLU A 21 7.78 6.35 14.50
N TYR A 22 6.68 5.74 14.01
CA TYR A 22 5.84 6.35 12.99
C TYR A 22 5.28 7.70 13.45
N ALA A 23 5.58 8.74 12.68
CA ALA A 23 5.24 10.10 13.07
C ALA A 23 3.73 10.33 13.07
N ASP A 24 3.19 10.76 14.21
CA ASP A 24 1.84 11.32 14.24
C ASP A 24 1.81 12.63 13.45
N THR A 25 1.21 12.67 12.27
CA THR A 25 1.17 13.90 11.47
C THR A 25 0.04 14.85 11.90
N ARG A 26 -0.93 14.37 12.71
CA ARG A 26 -2.12 15.15 13.13
C ARG A 26 -1.72 16.35 13.97
N LYS A 27 -0.70 16.21 14.82
CA LYS A 27 -0.12 17.34 15.59
C LYS A 27 0.24 18.53 14.71
N TYR A 28 0.71 18.33 13.48
CA TYR A 28 1.03 19.45 12.59
C TYR A 28 -0.21 20.19 12.09
N VAL A 29 -1.33 19.49 11.91
CA VAL A 29 -2.61 20.10 11.56
C VAL A 29 -3.17 20.86 12.77
N GLU A 30 -3.08 20.28 13.96
CA GLU A 30 -3.51 20.91 15.22
C GLU A 30 -2.70 22.18 15.55
N GLU A 31 -1.40 22.18 15.25
CA GLU A 31 -0.52 23.35 15.34
C GLU A 31 -0.78 24.41 14.25
N GLY A 32 -1.71 24.17 13.33
CA GLY A 32 -2.06 25.11 12.26
C GLY A 32 -0.99 25.25 11.17
N ARG A 33 -0.10 24.27 11.01
CA ARG A 33 0.90 24.29 9.94
C ARG A 33 0.25 24.10 8.57
N ASN A 34 0.98 24.46 7.51
CA ASN A 34 0.56 24.26 6.12
C ASN A 34 0.70 22.80 5.69
N VAL A 35 -0.14 21.96 6.28
CA VAL A 35 -0.15 20.51 6.13
C VAL A 35 -1.54 20.03 5.74
N VAL A 36 -1.59 19.09 4.80
CA VAL A 36 -2.77 18.29 4.47
C VAL A 36 -2.42 16.82 4.61
N ILE A 37 -3.19 16.09 5.40
CA ILE A 37 -3.12 14.63 5.51
C ILE A 37 -4.18 14.06 4.57
N ILE A 38 -3.84 13.04 3.79
CA ILE A 38 -4.80 12.30 2.97
C ILE A 38 -4.82 10.83 3.39
N ARG A 39 -6.02 10.27 3.47
CA ARG A 39 -6.28 8.86 3.84
C ARG A 39 -7.33 8.25 2.93
N THR A 40 -7.39 6.92 2.89
CA THR A 40 -8.23 6.21 1.93
C THR A 40 -8.96 5.02 2.53
N PHE A 41 -10.16 4.75 2.02
CA PHE A 41 -10.90 3.51 2.29
C PHE A 41 -10.46 2.36 1.36
N SER A 42 -9.49 2.59 0.48
CA SER A 42 -9.11 1.63 -0.56
C SER A 42 -8.22 0.48 -0.07
N LYS A 43 -7.65 0.59 1.13
CA LYS A 43 -6.62 -0.33 1.64
C LYS A 43 -7.20 -1.20 2.75
N LEU A 44 -6.95 -0.87 4.02
CA LEU A 44 -7.39 -1.66 5.17
C LEU A 44 -8.90 -1.94 5.15
N TYR A 45 -9.70 -0.93 4.82
CA TYR A 45 -11.17 -1.03 4.79
C TYR A 45 -11.72 -1.86 3.61
N GLY A 46 -10.88 -2.27 2.65
CA GLY A 46 -11.31 -3.13 1.55
C GLY A 46 -12.21 -2.48 0.49
N LEU A 47 -12.40 -1.15 0.51
CA LEU A 47 -13.34 -0.44 -0.36
C LEU A 47 -12.67 0.20 -1.59
N GLY A 48 -11.65 -0.47 -2.14
CA GLY A 48 -10.88 0.02 -3.30
C GLY A 48 -11.76 0.36 -4.50
N GLY A 49 -12.83 -0.39 -4.74
CA GLY A 49 -13.78 -0.13 -5.82
C GLY A 49 -14.73 1.06 -5.58
N LEU A 50 -14.93 1.50 -4.33
CA LEU A 50 -15.87 2.57 -4.00
C LEU A 50 -15.27 3.97 -4.14
N ARG A 51 -13.96 4.09 -4.35
CA ARG A 51 -13.28 5.36 -4.65
C ARG A 51 -13.55 6.46 -3.61
N VAL A 52 -13.48 6.10 -2.33
CA VAL A 52 -13.63 7.06 -1.21
C VAL A 52 -12.30 7.28 -0.51
N GLY A 53 -12.03 8.53 -0.20
CA GLY A 53 -10.92 8.98 0.64
C GLY A 53 -11.29 10.30 1.30
N TYR A 54 -10.42 10.78 2.18
CA TYR A 54 -10.63 12.04 2.88
C TYR A 54 -9.32 12.77 3.11
N GLY A 55 -9.43 14.09 3.27
CA GLY A 55 -8.32 14.96 3.60
C GLY A 55 -8.57 15.66 4.95
N VAL A 56 -7.52 15.81 5.75
CA VAL A 56 -7.53 16.54 7.02
C VAL A 56 -6.50 17.65 6.94
N GLY A 57 -6.87 18.88 7.29
CA GLY A 57 -5.99 20.04 7.21
C GLY A 57 -6.63 21.25 7.86
N SER A 58 -5.94 22.40 7.81
CA SER A 58 -6.50 23.65 8.32
C SER A 58 -7.78 24.01 7.58
N LYS A 59 -8.70 24.72 8.26
CA LYS A 59 -9.97 25.16 7.68
C LYS A 59 -9.75 25.91 6.36
N GLU A 60 -8.77 26.81 6.34
CA GLU A 60 -8.41 27.60 5.17
C GLU A 60 -8.00 26.71 3.98
N LEU A 61 -7.05 25.78 4.18
CA LEU A 61 -6.61 24.86 3.12
C LEU A 61 -7.74 23.96 2.61
N VAL A 62 -8.56 23.43 3.52
CA VAL A 62 -9.72 22.58 3.16
C VAL A 62 -10.75 23.38 2.36
N GLU A 63 -10.98 24.65 2.68
CA GLU A 63 -11.86 25.52 1.90
C GLU A 63 -11.34 25.76 0.48
N TYR A 64 -10.03 25.93 0.30
CA TYR A 64 -9.44 26.00 -1.05
C TYR A 64 -9.63 24.70 -1.83
N LEU A 65 -9.36 23.54 -1.21
CA LEU A 65 -9.54 22.23 -1.85
C LEU A 65 -11.01 22.01 -2.26
N ARG A 66 -11.97 22.39 -1.41
CA ARG A 66 -13.40 22.26 -1.70
C ARG A 66 -13.84 23.03 -2.94
N ARG A 67 -13.18 24.16 -3.28
CA ARG A 67 -13.48 24.92 -4.51
C ARG A 67 -13.08 24.19 -5.79
N ALA A 68 -12.12 23.27 -5.70
CA ALA A 68 -11.69 22.44 -6.83
C ALA A 68 -12.55 21.17 -6.99
N LEU A 69 -13.37 20.82 -5.99
CA LEU A 69 -14.22 19.64 -6.04
C LEU A 69 -15.48 19.90 -6.86
N SER A 70 -15.81 18.96 -7.74
CA SER A 70 -17.10 18.95 -8.42
C SER A 70 -18.22 18.68 -7.41
N ALA A 71 -19.39 19.27 -7.67
CA ALA A 71 -20.61 18.90 -6.97
C ALA A 71 -20.87 17.39 -7.14
N PHE A 72 -21.26 16.71 -6.06
CA PHE A 72 -21.60 15.27 -6.06
C PHE A 72 -20.45 14.34 -6.52
N HIS A 73 -19.20 14.68 -6.23
CA HIS A 73 -18.02 13.90 -6.64
C HIS A 73 -17.89 12.51 -5.96
N VAL A 74 -18.70 12.21 -4.94
CA VAL A 74 -18.77 10.88 -4.31
C VAL A 74 -20.22 10.38 -4.32
N GLY A 75 -20.42 9.13 -4.74
CA GLY A 75 -21.73 8.49 -4.76
C GLY A 75 -22.27 8.19 -3.36
N SER A 76 -23.60 8.20 -3.20
CA SER A 76 -24.27 7.94 -1.91
C SER A 76 -23.94 6.55 -1.34
N LEU A 77 -23.97 5.50 -2.17
CA LEU A 77 -23.61 4.14 -1.76
C LEU A 77 -22.15 4.05 -1.32
N ASN A 78 -21.27 4.83 -1.94
CA ASN A 78 -19.85 4.86 -1.60
C ASN A 78 -19.65 5.47 -0.21
N LEU A 79 -20.35 6.57 0.09
CA LEU A 79 -20.35 7.18 1.43
C LEU A 79 -20.94 6.26 2.50
N ILE A 80 -22.02 5.54 2.18
CA ILE A 80 -22.62 4.55 3.10
C ILE A 80 -21.62 3.43 3.41
N GLY A 81 -20.98 2.87 2.38
CA GLY A 81 -19.97 1.82 2.57
C GLY A 81 -18.78 2.30 3.40
N ALA A 82 -18.27 3.50 3.10
CA ALA A 82 -17.17 4.09 3.87
C ALA A 82 -17.55 4.31 5.34
N ALA A 83 -18.74 4.87 5.61
CA ALA A 83 -19.22 5.08 6.98
C ALA A 83 -19.37 3.75 7.73
N ALA A 84 -20.02 2.74 7.13
CA ALA A 84 -20.18 1.43 7.75
C ALA A 84 -18.84 0.75 8.07
N SER A 85 -17.83 0.93 7.21
CA SER A 85 -16.49 0.35 7.44
C SER A 85 -15.73 0.96 8.62
N LEU A 86 -16.10 2.15 9.08
CA LEU A 86 -15.48 2.78 10.26
C LEU A 86 -15.96 2.12 11.57
N ASP A 87 -17.14 1.50 11.56
CA ASP A 87 -17.74 0.86 12.75
C ASP A 87 -17.45 -0.66 12.81
N ASP A 88 -16.72 -1.22 11.83
CA ASP A 88 -16.39 -2.65 11.74
C ASP A 88 -14.99 -2.95 12.32
N ASP A 89 -14.88 -2.82 13.64
CA ASP A 89 -13.64 -3.08 14.38
C ASP A 89 -13.12 -4.51 14.17
N GLU A 90 -14.02 -5.49 14.02
CA GLU A 90 -13.66 -6.90 13.78
C GLU A 90 -12.94 -7.05 12.44
N HIS A 91 -13.46 -6.42 11.38
CA HIS A 91 -12.80 -6.41 10.08
C HIS A 91 -11.43 -5.74 10.15
N ILE A 92 -11.33 -4.58 10.79
CA ILE A 92 -10.07 -3.83 10.94
C ILE A 92 -9.00 -4.69 11.61
N LEU A 93 -9.33 -5.30 12.75
CA LEU A 93 -8.42 -6.16 13.51
C LEU A 93 -7.99 -7.38 12.69
N ARG A 94 -8.96 -8.08 12.08
CA ARG A 94 -8.68 -9.27 11.25
C ARG A 94 -7.81 -8.92 10.04
N SER A 95 -8.06 -7.80 9.37
CA SER A 95 -7.28 -7.35 8.22
C SER A 95 -5.83 -7.00 8.60
N ARG A 96 -5.62 -6.36 9.76
CA ARG A 96 -4.27 -6.08 10.27
C ARG A 96 -3.52 -7.36 10.65
N GLU A 97 -4.17 -8.25 11.40
CA GLU A 97 -3.57 -9.53 11.82
C GLU A 97 -3.21 -10.40 10.62
N HIS A 98 -4.12 -10.52 9.64
CA HIS A 98 -3.85 -11.22 8.38
C HIS A 98 -2.64 -10.63 7.67
N ASN A 99 -2.60 -9.30 7.52
CA ASN A 99 -1.49 -8.62 6.85
C ASN A 99 -0.16 -8.89 7.56
N SER A 100 -0.12 -8.80 8.89
CA SER A 100 1.09 -9.04 9.69
C SER A 100 1.57 -10.49 9.56
N ARG A 101 0.65 -11.46 9.70
CA ARG A 101 0.95 -12.90 9.58
C ARG A 101 1.48 -13.27 8.19
N GLU A 102 0.85 -12.78 7.14
CA GLU A 102 1.24 -13.10 5.77
C GLU A 102 2.51 -12.37 5.33
N LYS A 103 2.74 -11.15 5.83
CA LYS A 103 4.02 -10.44 5.69
C LYS A 103 5.17 -11.27 6.25
N GLN A 104 5.01 -11.77 7.48
CA GLN A 104 6.02 -12.60 8.13
C GLN A 104 6.26 -13.92 7.38
N PHE A 105 5.19 -14.58 6.91
CA PHE A 105 5.33 -15.79 6.10
C PHE A 105 6.14 -15.54 4.82
N LEU A 106 5.83 -14.47 4.09
CA LEU A 106 6.56 -14.14 2.86
C LEU A 106 8.01 -13.74 3.12
N TYR A 107 8.31 -13.02 4.21
CA TYR A 107 9.69 -12.75 4.62
C TYR A 107 10.49 -14.03 4.81
N GLU A 108 9.96 -14.99 5.57
CA GLU A 108 10.62 -16.28 5.76
C GLU A 108 10.83 -17.05 4.44
N GLN A 109 9.90 -16.94 3.48
CA GLN A 109 10.07 -17.59 2.18
C GLN A 109 11.07 -16.85 1.29
N PHE A 110 11.08 -15.52 1.29
CA PHE A 110 12.04 -14.75 0.51
C PHE A 110 13.47 -14.94 1.04
N ASP A 111 13.66 -15.01 2.36
CA ASP A 111 14.95 -15.36 2.97
C ASP A 111 15.42 -16.76 2.55
N ARG A 112 14.51 -17.75 2.50
CA ARG A 112 14.84 -19.10 2.04
C ARG A 112 15.20 -19.17 0.56
N LEU A 113 14.62 -18.29 -0.25
CA LEU A 113 14.88 -18.19 -1.68
C LEU A 113 16.07 -17.28 -2.01
N ASP A 114 16.71 -16.68 -1.00
CA ASP A 114 17.79 -15.70 -1.16
C ASP A 114 17.38 -14.50 -2.04
N VAL A 115 16.15 -14.02 -1.84
CA VAL A 115 15.60 -12.86 -2.58
C VAL A 115 15.57 -11.65 -1.66
N ALA A 116 16.28 -10.60 -2.04
CA ALA A 116 16.31 -9.36 -1.28
C ALA A 116 14.95 -8.62 -1.33
N TYR A 117 14.56 -8.04 -0.20
CA TYR A 117 13.33 -7.26 -0.07
C TYR A 117 13.48 -6.13 0.96
N LEU A 118 12.58 -5.16 0.90
CA LEU A 118 12.49 -4.09 1.91
C LEU A 118 11.45 -4.41 2.99
N PRO A 119 11.78 -4.24 4.29
CA PRO A 119 10.79 -4.27 5.36
C PRO A 119 9.64 -3.28 5.09
N SER A 120 8.42 -3.70 5.40
CA SER A 120 7.21 -3.01 4.96
C SER A 120 6.26 -2.72 6.13
N GLN A 121 5.76 -1.50 6.11
CA GLN A 121 4.65 -1.01 6.94
C GLN A 121 3.34 -0.88 6.12
N CYS A 122 3.28 -1.56 4.97
CA CYS A 122 2.15 -1.52 4.04
C CYS A 122 1.48 -2.90 3.90
N ASN A 123 0.54 -3.02 2.97
CA ASN A 123 -0.07 -4.29 2.56
C ASN A 123 0.59 -4.93 1.34
N PHE A 124 1.88 -4.66 1.15
CA PHE A 124 2.71 -5.20 0.09
C PHE A 124 4.16 -5.25 0.55
N VAL A 125 4.98 -6.04 -0.13
CA VAL A 125 6.44 -6.07 0.04
C VAL A 125 7.09 -5.70 -1.29
N LEU A 126 8.22 -4.99 -1.23
CA LEU A 126 9.01 -4.68 -2.41
C LEU A 126 10.21 -5.63 -2.45
N LEU A 127 10.24 -6.51 -3.44
CA LEU A 127 11.44 -7.25 -3.79
C LEU A 127 12.38 -6.32 -4.55
N VAL A 128 13.67 -6.37 -4.22
CA VAL A 128 14.71 -5.49 -4.74
C VAL A 128 15.94 -6.30 -5.09
N GLU A 129 16.93 -5.68 -5.74
CA GLU A 129 18.23 -6.31 -6.04
C GLU A 129 18.05 -7.68 -6.70
N LEU A 130 17.08 -7.77 -7.62
CA LEU A 130 16.67 -9.05 -8.20
C LEU A 130 17.79 -9.63 -9.06
N GLY A 131 18.73 -8.80 -9.51
CA GLY A 131 19.88 -9.21 -10.31
C GLY A 131 19.46 -9.88 -11.61
N ARG A 132 18.26 -9.57 -12.10
CA ARG A 132 17.56 -10.27 -13.18
C ARG A 132 16.71 -9.30 -13.97
N ASP A 133 16.35 -9.67 -15.19
CA ASP A 133 15.40 -8.88 -15.98
C ASP A 133 14.00 -8.93 -15.34
N VAL A 134 13.59 -7.80 -14.75
CA VAL A 134 12.29 -7.64 -14.07
C VAL A 134 11.10 -7.87 -15.01
N GLN A 135 11.23 -7.51 -16.29
CA GLN A 135 10.17 -7.73 -17.27
C GLN A 135 10.01 -9.23 -17.55
N ALA A 136 11.11 -9.95 -17.73
CA ALA A 136 11.09 -11.41 -17.91
C ALA A 136 10.54 -12.14 -16.67
N LEU A 137 10.94 -11.72 -15.46
CA LEU A 137 10.39 -12.22 -14.20
C LEU A 137 8.87 -12.01 -14.13
N TRP A 138 8.40 -10.81 -14.44
CA TRP A 138 6.97 -10.50 -14.45
C TRP A 138 6.21 -11.33 -15.48
N GLU A 139 6.70 -11.42 -16.72
CA GLU A 139 6.08 -12.23 -17.78
C GLU A 139 6.00 -13.70 -17.39
N ALA A 140 7.06 -14.23 -16.78
CA ALA A 140 7.08 -15.59 -16.29
C ALA A 140 6.03 -15.82 -15.20
N LEU A 141 5.96 -14.97 -14.16
CA LEU A 141 4.94 -15.07 -13.11
C LEU A 141 3.51 -14.95 -13.66
N VAL A 142 3.28 -14.09 -14.66
CA VAL A 142 1.99 -13.97 -15.34
C VAL A 142 1.59 -15.28 -16.02
N ARG A 143 2.54 -16.04 -16.60
CA ARG A 143 2.26 -17.38 -17.15
C ARG A 143 1.83 -18.40 -16.08
N HIS A 144 2.21 -18.20 -14.82
CA HIS A 144 1.70 -18.95 -13.67
C HIS A 144 0.38 -18.40 -13.11
N GLY A 145 -0.20 -17.38 -13.75
CA GLY A 145 -1.44 -16.73 -13.32
C GLY A 145 -1.26 -15.76 -12.16
N LEU A 146 -0.04 -15.31 -11.89
CA LEU A 146 0.30 -14.42 -10.79
C LEU A 146 0.66 -13.03 -11.33
N VAL A 147 -0.13 -12.02 -10.95
CA VAL A 147 0.06 -10.64 -11.42
C VAL A 147 0.70 -9.81 -10.31
N VAL A 148 2.01 -9.60 -10.41
CA VAL A 148 2.77 -8.68 -9.56
C VAL A 148 2.98 -7.33 -10.25
N THR A 149 3.43 -6.31 -9.52
CA THR A 149 3.62 -4.95 -10.08
C THR A 149 5.12 -4.62 -10.24
N PRO A 150 5.68 -4.55 -11.46
CA PRO A 150 7.02 -4.01 -11.66
C PRO A 150 7.13 -2.58 -11.13
N ALA A 151 8.20 -2.27 -10.40
CA ALA A 151 8.33 -1.00 -9.70
C ALA A 151 9.04 0.10 -10.51
N ARG A 152 9.35 -0.15 -11.79
CA ARG A 152 9.95 0.83 -12.71
C ARG A 152 9.17 2.14 -12.78
N GLY A 153 7.83 2.07 -12.77
CA GLY A 153 6.96 3.26 -12.77
C GLY A 153 7.05 4.09 -11.48
N PHE A 154 7.59 3.52 -10.40
CA PHE A 154 7.84 4.20 -9.12
C PHE A 154 9.29 4.69 -8.98
N GLY A 155 10.10 4.60 -10.04
CA GLY A 155 11.51 5.00 -10.01
C GLY A 155 12.46 3.95 -9.44
N VAL A 156 11.99 2.71 -9.21
CA VAL A 156 12.81 1.59 -8.72
C VAL A 156 12.81 0.49 -9.79
N PRO A 157 13.70 0.58 -10.80
CA PRO A 157 13.63 -0.28 -11.98
C PRO A 157 13.96 -1.75 -11.72
N ASP A 158 14.85 -2.04 -10.76
CA ASP A 158 15.25 -3.40 -10.37
C ASP A 158 14.45 -3.88 -9.15
N ALA A 159 13.11 -3.77 -9.24
CA ALA A 159 12.23 -4.14 -8.16
C ALA A 159 10.84 -4.56 -8.63
N VAL A 160 10.21 -5.42 -7.84
CA VAL A 160 8.83 -5.88 -8.02
C VAL A 160 8.07 -5.72 -6.72
N ARG A 161 6.91 -5.06 -6.79
CA ARG A 161 6.00 -4.90 -5.67
C ARG A 161 4.97 -6.03 -5.66
N ILE A 162 4.91 -6.75 -4.55
CA ILE A 162 4.04 -7.89 -4.31
C ILE A 162 3.03 -7.52 -3.23
N SER A 163 1.75 -7.47 -3.58
CA SER A 163 0.68 -7.31 -2.58
C SER A 163 0.58 -8.57 -1.72
N LEU A 164 0.28 -8.40 -0.43
CA LEU A 164 0.05 -9.51 0.48
C LEU A 164 -1.33 -10.11 0.22
N GLY A 165 -1.37 -11.36 -0.26
CA GLY A 165 -2.59 -12.08 -0.60
C GLY A 165 -3.10 -12.96 0.55
N THR A 166 -3.98 -13.92 0.22
CA THR A 166 -4.30 -15.03 1.14
C THR A 166 -3.11 -15.98 1.29
N ARG A 167 -3.17 -16.89 2.27
CA ARG A 167 -2.11 -17.90 2.45
C ARG A 167 -1.91 -18.73 1.18
N GLU A 168 -3.01 -19.17 0.58
CA GLU A 168 -2.99 -19.99 -0.63
C GLU A 168 -2.40 -19.22 -1.83
N GLU A 169 -2.69 -17.91 -1.95
CA GLU A 169 -2.10 -17.06 -2.98
C GLU A 169 -0.59 -16.85 -2.75
N ASN A 170 -0.19 -16.64 -1.49
CA ASN A 170 1.20 -16.43 -1.11
C ASN A 170 2.04 -17.71 -1.28
N GLU A 171 1.49 -18.89 -0.95
CA GLU A 171 2.14 -20.18 -1.19
C GLU A 171 2.35 -20.43 -2.68
N ARG A 172 1.31 -20.23 -3.50
CA ARG A 172 1.41 -20.33 -4.96
C ARG A 172 2.43 -19.36 -5.54
N LEU A 173 2.49 -18.15 -5.00
CA LEU A 173 3.50 -17.15 -5.38
C LEU A 173 4.91 -17.66 -5.11
N VAL A 174 5.17 -18.19 -3.92
CA VAL A 174 6.50 -18.67 -3.51
C VAL A 174 6.93 -19.86 -4.38
N GLU A 175 6.04 -20.82 -4.63
CA GLU A 175 6.30 -21.96 -5.51
C GLU A 175 6.65 -21.51 -6.93
N ALA A 176 5.86 -20.58 -7.50
CA ALA A 176 6.11 -20.05 -8.83
C ALA A 176 7.40 -19.22 -8.87
N LEU A 177 7.67 -18.41 -7.85
CA LEU A 177 8.88 -17.61 -7.78
C LEU A 177 10.13 -18.52 -7.73
N GLN A 178 10.10 -19.59 -6.96
CA GLN A 178 11.18 -20.59 -6.94
C GLN A 178 11.45 -21.20 -8.31
N GLN A 179 10.39 -21.58 -9.05
CA GLN A 179 10.51 -22.14 -10.40
C GLN A 179 11.10 -21.10 -11.37
N VAL A 180 10.55 -19.89 -11.36
CA VAL A 180 10.96 -18.81 -12.27
C VAL A 180 12.41 -18.37 -12.01
N LEU A 181 12.84 -18.29 -10.75
CA LEU A 181 14.22 -17.96 -10.40
C LEU A 181 15.22 -19.06 -10.83
N ALA A 182 14.79 -20.31 -10.89
CA ALA A 182 15.62 -21.40 -11.41
C ALA A 182 15.75 -21.37 -12.95
N GLU A 183 14.73 -20.87 -13.65
CA GLU A 183 14.70 -20.80 -15.12
C GLU A 183 15.39 -19.55 -15.68
N LEU A 184 15.28 -18.42 -14.98
CA LEU A 184 15.90 -17.18 -15.41
C LEU A 184 17.40 -17.20 -15.06
N PRO A 185 18.29 -16.77 -15.96
CA PRO A 185 19.68 -16.51 -15.60
C PRO A 185 19.78 -15.24 -14.74
N GLU A 186 20.80 -15.18 -13.88
CA GLU A 186 21.26 -13.91 -13.31
C GLU A 186 21.80 -13.00 -14.45
N ALA A 187 21.54 -11.71 -14.33
CA ALA A 187 21.88 -10.68 -15.33
C ALA A 187 23.35 -10.24 -15.27
#